data_AF-A0A261EY30-F1
#
_entry.id   AF-A0A261EY30-F1
#
_cell.length_a   1.000
_cell.length_b   1.000
_cell.length_c   1.000
_cell.angle_alpha   90.00
_cell.angle_beta   90.00
_cell.angle_gamma   90.00
#
_symmetry.space_group_name_H-M   'P 1'
#
loop_
_entity.id
_entity.type
_entity.pdbx_description
1 polymer ?
#
loop_
_entity_poly.entity_id
_entity_poly.type
_entity_poly.pdbx_seq_one_letter_code
_entity_poly.pdbx_strand_id
1 'polypeptide(L)' 'MTAERFLSYTEFAERIGVRTGALGNYRLPEPDAYIGRTRGWRPETIDAWNASRPGRGVGGGRPRKNPRA' A
#
# COMPACT_ATOMS: atom_id res chain seq x y z
N MET A 1 24.39 16.91 0.66
CA MET A 1 23.18 16.58 1.44
C MET A 1 22.19 15.91 0.50
N THR A 2 21.93 14.63 0.67
CA THR A 2 20.88 13.90 -0.06
C THR A 2 19.55 14.11 0.65
N ALA A 3 18.53 14.54 -0.06
CA ALA A 3 17.19 14.65 0.48
C ALA A 3 16.58 13.25 0.63
N GLU A 4 16.01 12.95 1.79
CA GLU A 4 15.27 11.71 2.02
C GLU A 4 13.87 11.85 1.42
N ARG A 5 13.45 10.86 0.62
CA ARG A 5 12.14 10.86 -0.05
C ARG A 5 11.20 9.89 0.65
N PHE A 6 10.09 10.42 1.14
CA PHE A 6 8.98 9.65 1.69
C PHE A 6 7.87 9.50 0.66
N LEU A 7 7.19 8.37 0.70
CA LEU A 7 6.04 8.05 -0.12
C LEU A 7 4.76 8.46 0.61
N SER A 8 3.91 9.20 -0.08
CA SER A 8 2.58 9.57 0.38
C SER A 8 1.64 8.36 0.42
N TYR A 9 0.46 8.54 1.01
CA TYR A 9 -0.59 7.52 1.05
C TYR A 9 -0.99 6.98 -0.34
N THR A 10 -1.01 7.86 -1.35
CA THR A 10 -1.32 7.46 -2.73
C THR A 10 -0.18 6.64 -3.33
N GLU A 11 1.05 7.09 -3.18
CA GLU A 11 2.24 6.37 -3.67
C GLU A 11 2.41 5.00 -2.96
N PHE A 12 2.03 4.89 -1.68
CA PHE A 12 1.95 3.61 -0.97
C PHE A 12 1.03 2.66 -1.73
N ALA A 13 -0.21 3.08 -2.04
CA ALA A 13 -1.19 2.25 -2.71
C ALA A 13 -0.69 1.77 -4.09
N GLU A 14 -0.10 2.70 -4.85
CA GLU A 14 0.50 2.41 -6.16
C GLU A 14 1.63 1.39 -6.06
N ARG A 15 2.54 1.56 -5.09
CA ARG A 15 3.68 0.66 -4.88
C ARG A 15 3.25 -0.79 -4.60
N ILE A 16 2.16 -0.99 -3.86
CA ILE A 16 1.65 -2.34 -3.56
C ILE A 16 0.59 -2.85 -4.56
N GLY A 17 0.31 -2.08 -5.62
CA GLY A 17 -0.61 -2.45 -6.69
C GLY A 17 -2.09 -2.48 -6.27
N VAL A 18 -2.51 -1.65 -5.32
CA VAL A 18 -3.90 -1.56 -4.87
C VAL A 18 -4.50 -0.18 -5.14
N ARG A 19 -5.83 -0.10 -5.13
CA ARG A 19 -6.53 1.19 -5.14
C ARG A 19 -6.38 1.89 -3.79
N THR A 20 -6.27 3.20 -3.78
CA THR A 20 -6.21 4.03 -2.56
C THR A 20 -7.37 3.78 -1.59
N GLY A 21 -8.58 3.54 -2.11
CA GLY A 21 -9.74 3.17 -1.30
C GLY A 21 -9.63 1.79 -0.65
N ALA A 22 -8.95 0.83 -1.30
CA ALA A 22 -8.65 -0.47 -0.70
C ALA A 22 -7.59 -0.34 0.39
N LEU A 23 -6.64 0.59 0.23
CA LEU A 23 -5.58 0.86 1.20
C LEU A 23 -6.15 1.20 2.60
N GLY A 24 -7.30 1.90 2.64
CA GLY A 24 -7.95 2.30 3.89
C GLY A 24 -8.54 1.16 4.71
N ASN A 25 -8.71 -0.02 4.10
CA ASN A 25 -9.18 -1.22 4.79
C ASN A 25 -8.03 -2.04 5.41
N TYR A 26 -6.77 -1.71 5.09
CA TYR A 26 -5.63 -2.40 5.68
C TYR A 26 -5.19 -1.74 6.99
N ARG A 27 -4.63 -2.57 7.88
CA ARG A 27 -3.89 -2.08 9.03
C ARG A 27 -2.47 -1.70 8.58
N LEU A 28 -2.34 -0.44 8.16
CA LEU A 28 -1.09 0.14 7.68
C LEU A 28 -0.03 0.23 8.79
N PRO A 29 1.26 0.19 8.42
CA PRO A 29 2.33 0.40 9.39
C PRO A 29 2.33 1.86 9.86
N GLU A 30 2.99 2.10 10.99
CA GLU A 30 3.22 3.46 11.47
C GLU A 30 4.01 4.27 10.42
N PRO A 31 3.64 5.53 10.14
CA PRO A 31 4.37 6.36 9.21
C PRO A 31 5.73 6.75 9.75
N ASP A 32 6.73 6.74 8.86
CA ASP A 32 8.10 7.15 9.16
C ASP A 32 8.24 8.66 9.33
N ALA A 33 7.36 9.44 8.70
CA ALA A 33 7.35 10.89 8.79
C ALA A 33 5.92 11.46 8.74
N TYR A 34 5.75 12.58 9.42
CA TYR A 34 4.56 13.41 9.32
C TYR A 34 4.92 14.76 8.68
N ILE A 35 4.24 15.11 7.59
CA ILE A 35 4.34 16.41 6.94
C ILE A 35 3.00 17.12 7.15
N GLY A 36 2.90 17.85 8.25
CA GLY A 36 1.62 18.37 8.74
C GLY A 36 0.63 17.23 9.00
N ARG A 37 -0.45 17.17 8.22
CA ARG A 37 -1.46 16.08 8.31
C ARG A 37 -1.15 14.90 7.40
N THR A 38 -0.17 15.05 6.51
CA THR A 38 0.22 14.03 5.54
C THR A 38 1.13 13.02 6.21
N ARG A 39 0.83 11.74 6.01
CA ARG A 39 1.64 10.62 6.45
C ARG A 39 2.60 10.22 5.33
N GLY A 40 3.87 10.01 5.68
CA GLY A 40 4.91 9.57 4.77
C GLY A 40 5.54 8.26 5.25
N TRP A 41 5.79 7.35 4.31
CA TRP A 41 6.48 6.09 4.58
C TRP A 41 7.73 5.98 3.72
N ARG A 42 8.75 5.32 4.25
CA ARG A 42 9.91 4.92 3.49
C ARG A 42 9.55 3.77 2.55
N PRO A 43 10.17 3.70 1.35
CA PRO A 43 10.02 2.56 0.45
C PRO A 43 10.27 1.22 1.16
N GLU A 44 11.28 1.16 2.02
CA GLU A 44 11.67 -0.03 2.78
C GLU A 44 10.59 -0.44 3.78
N THR A 45 9.98 0.52 4.48
CA THR A 45 8.87 0.27 5.41
C THR A 45 7.66 -0.30 4.67
N ILE A 46 7.34 0.23 3.48
CA ILE A 46 6.23 -0.27 2.66
C ILE A 46 6.51 -1.68 2.18
N ASP A 47 7.73 -1.96 1.72
CA ASP A 47 8.10 -3.29 1.19
C ASP A 47 8.09 -4.35 2.28
N ALA A 48 8.68 -4.04 3.45
CA ALA A 48 8.67 -4.92 4.60
C ALA A 48 7.24 -5.23 5.06
N TRP A 49 6.41 -4.19 5.18
CA TRP A 49 5.00 -4.38 5.54
C TRP A 49 4.24 -5.16 4.47
N ASN A 50 4.45 -4.88 3.18
CA ASN A 50 3.74 -5.54 2.08
C ASN A 50 4.08 -7.04 2.02
N ALA A 51 5.33 -7.41 2.32
CA ALA A 51 5.77 -8.80 2.41
C ALA A 51 5.09 -9.54 3.58
N SER A 52 4.83 -8.86 4.70
CA SER A 52 4.18 -9.43 5.88
C SER A 52 2.67 -9.09 5.97
N ARG A 53 2.07 -8.48 4.93
CA ARG A 53 0.77 -7.81 5.10
C ARG A 53 -0.32 -8.82 5.47
N PRO A 54 -1.12 -8.56 6.51
CA PRO A 54 -2.21 -9.44 6.90
C PRO A 54 -3.38 -9.30 5.91
N GLY A 55 -3.53 -10.24 4.96
CA GLY A 55 -4.65 -10.24 4.00
C GLY A 55 -4.68 -11.44 3.05
N ARG A 56 -5.88 -12.02 2.90
CA ARG A 56 -6.25 -13.21 2.12
C ARG A 56 -5.77 -13.14 0.66
N GLY A 57 -4.63 -13.78 0.39
CA GLY A 57 -4.14 -14.06 -0.96
C GLY A 57 -3.38 -12.91 -1.62
N VAL A 58 -2.07 -13.13 -1.81
CA VAL A 58 -1.18 -12.48 -2.78
C VAL A 58 -1.66 -12.56 -4.26
N GLY A 59 -2.94 -12.81 -4.50
CA GLY A 59 -3.57 -13.00 -5.81
C GLY A 59 -5.11 -12.87 -5.77
N GLY A 60 -5.66 -12.06 -4.86
CA GLY A 60 -7.11 -11.91 -4.63
C GLY A 60 -7.88 -11.14 -5.70
N GLY A 61 -7.61 -11.38 -6.99
CA GLY A 61 -8.54 -11.00 -8.04
C GLY A 61 -9.77 -11.91 -7.96
N ARG A 62 -10.95 -11.33 -7.74
CA ARG A 62 -12.21 -12.07 -7.90
C ARG A 62 -12.21 -12.67 -9.31
N PRO A 63 -12.30 -14.01 -9.48
CA PRO A 63 -12.38 -14.61 -10.82
C PRO A 63 -13.52 -13.94 -11.57
N ARG A 64 -13.23 -13.44 -12.78
CA ARG A 64 -14.30 -12.92 -13.65
C ARG A 64 -15.24 -14.09 -13.94
N LYS A 65 -16.52 -13.93 -13.62
CA LYS A 65 -17.56 -14.90 -13.97
C LYS A 65 -17.59 -14.97 -15.51
N ASN A 66 -17.20 -16.12 -16.06
CA ASN A 66 -17.19 -16.39 -17.50
C ASN A 66 -18.58 -16.06 -18.10
N PRO A 67 -18.69 -15.40 -19.27
CA PRO A 67 -19.97 -15.34 -19.97
C PRO A 67 -20.29 -16.75 -20.47
N ARG A 68 -21.54 -17.16 -20.25
CA ARG A 68 -22.07 -18.48 -20.61
C ARG A 68 -21.91 -18.72 -22.11
N ALA A 69 -21.49 -19.93 -22.47
CA ALA A 69 -21.53 -20.51 -23.81
C ALA A 69 -22.96 -20.66 -24.32
#